data_AF-A0A109J7N1-F1
#
_entry.id   AF-A0A109J7N1-F1
#
_cell.length_a   1.000
_cell.length_b   1.000
_cell.length_c   1.000
_cell.angle_alpha   90.00
_cell.angle_beta   90.00
_cell.angle_gamma   90.00
#
_symmetry.space_group_name_H-M   'P 1'
#
loop_
_entity.id
_entity.type
_entity.pdbx_description
1 polymer ?
#
loop_
_entity_poly.entity_id
_entity_poly.type
_entity_poly.pdbx_seq_one_letter_code
_entity_poly.pdbx_strand_id
1 'polypeptide(L)'
;MANAIDLLKAAATTGVVGGQSPLVIFMGKLAAQIEFAKQIKDGKEINTRSLWFRKDAQGYVVRIGRNAFEIAGSKLFRAADLDKVVDILTAAKAAIEQDKKLQDAIALHSMERSERLKKGRAKRK
;
A
#
# COMPACT_ATOMS: atom_id res chain seq x y z
N MET A 1 33.40 15.93 4.89
CA MET A 1 33.77 14.51 4.80
C MET A 1 32.70 13.72 5.54
N ALA A 2 31.84 13.00 4.82
CA ALA A 2 30.76 12.25 5.47
C ALA A 2 31.37 11.12 6.31
N ASN A 3 31.06 11.10 7.62
CA ASN A 3 31.60 10.11 8.54
C ASN A 3 31.07 8.72 8.17
N ALA A 4 31.93 7.70 8.23
CA ALA A 4 31.58 6.31 7.91
C ALA A 4 30.35 5.80 8.69
N ILE A 5 30.08 6.37 9.87
CA ILE A 5 28.89 6.10 10.68
C ILE A 5 27.59 6.59 10.01
N ASP A 6 27.60 7.72 9.30
CA ASP A 6 26.42 8.23 8.57
C ASP A 6 26.16 7.42 7.30
N LEU A 7 27.21 6.91 6.65
CA LEU A 7 27.09 5.94 5.56
C LEU A 7 26.56 4.59 6.05
N LEU A 8 27.01 4.11 7.22
CA LEU A 8 26.50 2.89 7.84
C LEU A 8 25.04 3.02 8.33
N LYS A 9 24.62 4.21 8.77
CA LYS A 9 23.22 4.51 9.08
C LYS A 9 22.35 4.61 7.82
N ALA A 10 22.86 5.17 6.73
CA ALA A 10 22.18 5.17 5.43
C ALA A 10 22.08 3.75 4.82
N ALA A 11 23.08 2.90 5.09
CA ALA A 11 23.11 1.49 4.72
C ALA A 11 22.44 0.56 5.75
N ALA A 12 21.92 1.09 6.86
CA ALA A 12 21.19 0.31 7.85
C ALA A 12 19.86 -0.13 7.25
N THR A 13 19.90 -1.31 6.63
CA THR A 13 18.82 -2.03 5.96
C THR A 13 17.44 -1.68 6.51
N THR A 14 16.73 -0.76 5.83
CA THR A 14 15.28 -0.65 5.89
C THR A 14 14.74 -2.05 5.58
N GLY A 15 14.31 -2.76 6.62
CA GLY A 15 14.11 -4.20 6.64
C GLY A 15 13.47 -4.73 5.35
N VAL A 16 14.31 -5.37 4.55
CA VAL A 16 13.93 -5.93 3.26
C VAL A 16 13.25 -7.27 3.52
N VAL A 17 11.94 -7.38 3.30
CA VAL A 17 11.26 -8.68 3.40
C VAL A 17 11.54 -9.41 2.09
N GLY A 18 12.47 -10.37 2.11
CA GLY A 18 12.81 -11.19 0.94
C GLY A 18 13.57 -10.45 -0.18
N GLY A 19 14.30 -9.37 0.14
CA GLY A 19 15.11 -8.63 -0.85
C GLY A 19 14.37 -7.51 -1.60
N GLN A 20 13.06 -7.33 -1.38
CA GLN A 20 12.30 -6.18 -1.91
C GLN A 20 12.05 -5.07 -0.88
N SER A 21 12.16 -3.82 -1.32
CA SER A 21 11.87 -2.65 -0.48
C SER A 21 10.37 -2.57 -0.14
N PRO A 22 10.00 -2.01 1.02
CA PRO A 22 8.60 -1.78 1.39
C PRO A 22 7.77 -1.07 0.31
N LEU A 23 8.37 -0.11 -0.38
CA LEU A 23 7.76 0.63 -1.47
C LEU A 23 7.47 -0.29 -2.66
N VAL A 24 8.43 -1.11 -3.08
CA VAL A 24 8.25 -2.07 -4.18
C VAL A 24 7.13 -3.07 -3.86
N ILE A 25 7.09 -3.58 -2.62
CA ILE A 25 6.02 -4.49 -2.17
C ILE A 25 4.66 -3.78 -2.20
N PHE A 26 4.61 -2.50 -1.80
CA PHE A 26 3.39 -1.72 -1.81
C PHE A 26 2.90 -1.46 -3.24
N MET A 27 3.79 -1.05 -4.14
CA MET A 27 3.48 -0.82 -5.55
C MET A 27 3.03 -2.11 -6.25
N GLY A 28 3.66 -3.24 -5.95
CA GLY A 28 3.23 -4.55 -6.46
C GLY A 28 1.83 -4.92 -5.98
N LYS A 29 1.49 -4.62 -4.71
CA LYS A 29 0.12 -4.82 -4.21
C LYS A 29 -0.87 -3.89 -4.88
N LEU A 30 -0.51 -2.63 -5.10
CA LEU A 30 -1.37 -1.67 -5.78
C LEU A 30 -1.67 -2.15 -7.21
N ALA A 31 -0.65 -2.58 -7.96
CA ALA A 31 -0.82 -3.16 -9.30
C ALA A 31 -1.76 -4.37 -9.27
N ALA A 32 -1.60 -5.29 -8.31
CA ALA A 32 -2.50 -6.42 -8.14
C ALA A 32 -3.95 -5.99 -7.85
N GLN A 33 -4.18 -4.90 -7.10
CA GLN A 33 -5.54 -4.38 -6.88
C GLN A 33 -6.17 -3.82 -8.15
N ILE A 34 -5.38 -3.18 -9.02
CA ILE A 34 -5.84 -2.74 -10.34
C ILE A 34 -6.26 -3.95 -11.17
N GLU A 35 -5.44 -5.00 -11.20
CA GLU A 35 -5.79 -6.25 -11.88
C GLU A 35 -7.03 -6.90 -11.29
N PHE A 36 -7.18 -6.93 -9.97
CA PHE A 36 -8.38 -7.47 -9.33
C PHE A 36 -9.63 -6.67 -9.70
N ALA A 37 -9.55 -5.34 -9.78
CA ALA A 37 -10.68 -4.52 -10.21
C ALA A 37 -11.08 -4.85 -11.66
N LYS A 38 -10.10 -5.03 -12.56
CA LYS A 38 -10.34 -5.48 -13.95
C LYS A 38 -10.94 -6.88 -14.01
N GLN A 39 -10.39 -7.83 -13.26
CA GLN A 39 -10.89 -9.20 -13.22
C GLN A 39 -12.32 -9.30 -12.66
N ILE A 40 -12.68 -8.50 -11.66
CA ILE A 40 -14.04 -8.42 -11.14
C ILE A 40 -14.97 -7.77 -12.17
N LYS A 41 -14.48 -6.79 -12.94
CA LYS A 41 -15.21 -6.22 -14.08
C LYS A 41 -15.49 -7.28 -15.14
N ASP A 42 -14.55 -8.19 -15.37
CA ASP A 42 -14.70 -9.35 -16.27
C ASP A 42 -15.55 -10.48 -15.68
N GLY A 43 -16.15 -10.28 -14.49
CA GLY A 43 -17.05 -11.25 -13.85
C GLY A 43 -16.35 -12.35 -13.05
N LYS A 44 -15.03 -12.25 -12.81
CA LYS A 44 -14.32 -13.22 -11.95
C LYS A 44 -14.61 -12.96 -10.48
N GLU A 45 -14.89 -14.02 -9.74
CA GLU A 45 -15.01 -13.95 -8.28
C GLU A 45 -13.62 -13.93 -7.61
N ILE A 46 -13.32 -12.85 -6.89
CA ILE A 46 -12.08 -12.68 -6.14
C ILE A 46 -12.39 -12.54 -4.66
N ASN A 47 -11.53 -13.08 -3.81
CA ASN A 47 -11.66 -12.95 -2.37
C ASN A 47 -11.68 -11.47 -1.95
N THR A 48 -12.84 -11.01 -1.50
CA THR A 48 -13.09 -9.60 -1.15
C THR A 48 -12.34 -9.13 0.09
N ARG A 49 -11.80 -10.06 0.91
CA ARG A 49 -11.09 -9.71 2.16
C ARG A 49 -9.73 -9.07 1.93
N SER A 50 -9.07 -9.38 0.81
CA SER A 50 -7.78 -8.77 0.43
C SER A 50 -7.96 -7.52 -0.42
N LEU A 51 -9.18 -7.22 -0.85
CA LEU A 51 -9.45 -6.06 -1.70
C LEU A 51 -9.36 -4.75 -0.93
N TRP A 52 -8.83 -3.78 -1.65
CA TRP A 52 -8.70 -2.39 -1.26
C TRP A 52 -9.92 -1.58 -1.67
N PHE A 53 -10.88 -2.21 -2.34
CA PHE A 53 -12.15 -1.61 -2.67
C PHE A 53 -13.28 -2.57 -2.30
N ARG A 54 -14.44 -2.02 -1.99
CA ARG A 54 -15.65 -2.78 -1.70
C ARG A 54 -16.85 -2.10 -2.33
N LYS A 55 -17.85 -2.89 -2.70
CA LYS A 55 -19.15 -2.37 -3.09
C LYS A 55 -19.85 -1.76 -1.88
N ASP A 56 -20.47 -0.61 -2.08
CA ASP A 56 -21.26 0.14 -1.09
C ASP A 56 -22.63 0.50 -1.71
N ALA A 57 -23.56 0.99 -0.91
CA ALA A 57 -24.93 1.29 -1.36
C ALA A 57 -25.01 2.26 -2.56
N GLN A 58 -24.00 3.11 -2.74
CA GLN A 58 -23.92 4.14 -3.79
C GLN A 58 -22.83 3.87 -4.85
N GLY A 59 -22.24 2.67 -4.88
CA GLY A 59 -21.17 2.33 -5.81
C GLY A 59 -20.05 1.54 -5.13
N TYR A 60 -18.85 2.11 -5.09
CA TYR A 60 -17.65 1.50 -4.52
C TYR A 60 -16.93 2.47 -3.60
N VAL A 61 -16.36 1.92 -2.53
CA VAL A 61 -15.45 2.63 -1.63
C VAL A 61 -14.06 2.02 -1.78
N VAL A 62 -13.09 2.86 -2.11
CA VAL A 62 -11.67 2.53 -2.30
C VAL A 62 -10.86 3.05 -1.12
N ARG A 63 -10.07 2.17 -0.51
CA ARG A 63 -9.09 2.46 0.55
C ARG A 63 -7.71 2.06 0.04
N ILE A 64 -6.76 2.98 0.04
CA ILE A 64 -5.41 2.67 -0.46
C ILE A 64 -4.62 1.98 0.66
N GLY A 65 -4.19 0.73 0.44
CA GLY A 65 -3.53 -0.05 1.47
C GLY A 65 -4.47 -0.57 2.57
N ARG A 66 -3.91 -1.40 3.46
CA ARG A 66 -4.68 -2.05 4.53
C ARG A 66 -5.00 -1.12 5.72
N ASN A 67 -4.22 -0.06 5.88
CA ASN A 67 -4.42 0.94 6.94
C ASN A 67 -5.20 2.18 6.45
N ALA A 68 -5.72 2.17 5.21
CA ALA A 68 -6.33 3.35 4.58
C ALA A 68 -5.38 4.56 4.59
N PHE A 69 -4.35 4.46 3.75
CA PHE A 69 -3.32 5.47 3.58
C PHE A 69 -3.95 6.77 3.10
N GLU A 70 -3.51 7.88 3.69
CA GLU A 70 -4.03 9.21 3.39
C GLU A 70 -3.32 9.77 2.16
N ILE A 71 -4.10 10.09 1.13
CA ILE A 71 -3.61 10.75 -0.08
C ILE A 71 -4.44 12.03 -0.23
N ALA A 72 -3.77 13.18 -0.31
CA ALA A 72 -4.42 14.49 -0.44
C ALA A 72 -5.49 14.76 0.65
N GLY A 73 -5.24 14.39 1.90
CA GLY A 73 -6.18 14.63 3.01
C GLY A 73 -7.35 13.64 3.11
N SER A 74 -7.39 12.61 2.25
CA SER A 74 -8.47 11.61 2.20
C SER A 74 -7.93 10.19 2.30
N LYS A 75 -8.61 9.37 3.11
CA LYS A 75 -8.28 7.93 3.33
C LYS A 75 -9.22 6.98 2.60
N LEU A 76 -10.39 7.48 2.21
CA LEU A 76 -11.47 6.75 1.56
C LEU A 76 -11.93 7.55 0.35
N PHE A 77 -11.92 6.90 -0.81
CA PHE A 77 -12.35 7.49 -2.07
C PHE A 77 -13.60 6.76 -2.54
N ARG A 78 -14.56 7.51 -3.08
CA ARG A 78 -15.78 6.93 -3.66
C ARG A 78 -15.62 6.80 -5.17
N ALA A 79 -16.08 5.68 -5.70
CA ALA A 79 -16.13 5.37 -7.12
C ALA A 79 -17.56 4.94 -7.48
N ALA A 80 -18.07 5.38 -8.63
CA ALA A 80 -19.39 4.98 -9.10
C ALA A 80 -19.40 3.50 -9.56
N ASP A 81 -18.32 3.08 -10.22
CA ASP A 81 -18.17 1.78 -10.86
C ASP A 81 -16.72 1.28 -10.74
N LEU A 82 -16.47 0.07 -11.26
CA LEU A 82 -15.14 -0.55 -11.24
C LEU A 82 -14.12 0.19 -12.12
N ASP A 83 -14.56 0.92 -13.15
CA ASP A 83 -13.66 1.72 -13.98
C ASP A 83 -13.12 2.90 -13.17
N LYS A 84 -13.98 3.58 -12.41
CA LYS A 84 -13.57 4.60 -11.44
C LYS A 84 -12.70 4.03 -10.32
N VAL A 85 -12.90 2.79 -9.91
CA VAL A 85 -11.97 2.14 -8.97
C VAL A 85 -10.57 2.00 -9.59
N VAL A 86 -10.49 1.56 -10.85
CA VAL A 86 -9.21 1.45 -11.58
C VAL A 86 -8.55 2.83 -11.74
N ASP A 87 -9.32 3.86 -12.09
CA ASP A 87 -8.83 5.23 -12.23
C ASP A 87 -8.23 5.73 -10.90
N ILE A 88 -8.94 5.55 -9.78
CA ILE A 88 -8.48 5.98 -8.45
C ILE A 88 -7.22 5.23 -8.03
N LEU A 89 -7.16 3.92 -8.24
CA LEU A 89 -5.96 3.13 -7.91
C LEU A 89 -4.77 3.57 -8.78
N THR A 90 -4.98 3.83 -10.07
CA THR A 90 -3.94 4.29 -10.99
C THR A 90 -3.46 5.70 -10.62
N ALA A 91 -4.37 6.60 -10.27
CA ALA A 91 -4.04 7.94 -9.78
C ALA A 91 -3.26 7.87 -8.45
N ALA A 92 -3.66 6.99 -7.53
CA ALA A 92 -2.93 6.75 -6.28
C ALA A 92 -1.50 6.23 -6.56
N LYS A 93 -1.32 5.36 -7.56
CA LYS A 93 0.02 4.92 -7.98
C LYS A 93 0.89 6.09 -8.42
N ALA A 94 0.38 6.91 -9.35
CA ALA A 94 1.10 8.06 -9.87
C ALA A 94 1.43 9.07 -8.78
N ALA A 95 0.48 9.36 -7.88
CA ALA A 95 0.68 10.26 -6.74
C ALA A 95 1.81 9.77 -5.82
N ILE A 96 1.87 8.46 -5.52
CA ILE A 96 2.92 7.89 -4.67
C ILE A 96 4.27 7.86 -5.41
N GLU A 97 4.29 7.59 -6.71
CA GLU A 97 5.52 7.62 -7.51
C GLU A 97 6.14 9.02 -7.58
N GLN A 98 5.32 10.07 -7.57
CA GLN A 98 5.75 11.47 -7.68
C GLN A 98 6.01 12.14 -6.32
N ASP A 99 5.43 11.66 -5.22
CA ASP A 99 5.57 12.27 -3.89
C ASP A 99 6.47 11.43 -2.97
N LYS A 100 7.69 11.93 -2.75
CA LYS A 100 8.68 11.31 -1.85
C LYS A 100 8.18 11.22 -0.40
N LYS A 101 7.37 12.15 0.09
CA LYS A 101 6.82 12.09 1.45
C LYS A 101 5.85 10.91 1.59
N LEU A 102 5.05 10.63 0.56
CA LEU A 102 4.19 9.45 0.55
C LEU A 102 5.01 8.16 0.52
N GLN A 103 6.12 8.13 -0.23
CA GLN A 103 7.04 6.98 -0.25
C GLN A 103 7.68 6.73 1.11
N ASP A 104 8.16 7.79 1.77
CA ASP A 104 8.77 7.71 3.09
C ASP A 104 7.75 7.27 4.16
N ALA A 105 6.52 7.77 4.09
CA ALA A 105 5.44 7.34 4.98
C ALA A 105 5.05 5.86 4.78
N ILE A 106 5.09 5.34 3.54
CA ILE A 106 4.89 3.91 3.26
C ILE A 106 6.02 3.08 3.89
N ALA A 107 7.27 3.53 3.77
CA ALA A 107 8.41 2.87 4.37
C ALA A 107 8.28 2.84 5.91
N LEU A 108 7.93 3.98 6.52
CA LEU A 108 7.71 4.10 7.96
C LEU A 108 6.61 3.16 8.45
N HIS A 109 5.43 3.18 7.84
CA HIS A 109 4.33 2.29 8.23
C HIS A 109 4.64 0.81 8.03
N SER A 110 5.47 0.47 7.04
CA SER A 110 5.93 -0.91 6.87
C SER A 110 6.87 -1.33 8.00
N MET A 111 7.79 -0.45 8.43
CA MET A 111 8.65 -0.70 9.59
C MET A 111 7.83 -0.87 10.87
N GLU A 112 6.90 0.05 11.17
CA GLU A 112 6.01 -0.02 12.34
C GLU A 112 5.21 -1.32 12.35
N ARG A 113 4.72 -1.75 11.18
CA ARG A 113 4.01 -3.02 11.04
C ARG A 113 4.92 -4.21 11.32
N SER A 114 6.14 -4.19 10.81
CA SER A 114 7.14 -5.24 11.05
C SER A 114 7.49 -5.34 12.53
N GLU A 115 7.70 -4.21 13.21
CA GLU A 115 7.96 -4.14 14.65
C GLU A 115 6.78 -4.66 15.47
N ARG A 116 5.55 -4.27 15.13
CA ARG A 116 4.34 -4.77 15.78
C ARG A 116 4.19 -6.28 15.62
N LEU A 117 4.50 -6.82 14.44
CA LEU A 117 4.46 -8.27 14.18
C LEU A 117 5.55 -9.03 14.94
N LYS A 118 6.76 -8.47 15.07
CA LYS A 118 7.84 -9.04 15.90
C LYS A 118 7.42 -9.08 17.38
N LYS A 119 6.90 -7.98 17.92
CA LYS A 119 6.38 -7.90 19.29
C LYS A 119 5.21 -8.87 19.54
N GLY A 120 4.29 -8.99 18.57
CA GLY A 120 3.16 -9.92 18.65
C GLY A 120 3.54 -11.40 18.58
N ARG A 121 4.60 -11.75 17.84
CA ARG A 121 5.14 -13.14 17.81
C ARG A 121 5.89 -13.51 19.09
N ALA A 122 6.57 -12.57 19.71
CA ALA A 122 7.29 -12.81 20.97
C ALA A 122 6.35 -13.21 22.12
N LYS A 123 5.11 -12.72 22.12
CA LYS A 123 4.10 -13.04 23.16
C LYS A 123 3.43 -14.41 23.00
N ARG A 124 3.75 -15.16 21.94
CA ARG A 124 3.13 -16.45 21.59
C ARG A 124 4.07 -17.65 21.82
N LYS A 125 5.23 -17.43 22.45
CA LYS A 125 6.14 -18.48 22.89
C LYS A 125 5.97 -18.72 24.37
#